data_AF-A0A9E2E1Q4-F1
#
_entry.id   AF-A0A9E2E1Q4-F1
#
_cell.length_a   1.000
_cell.length_b   1.000
_cell.length_c   1.000
_cell.angle_alpha   90.00
_cell.angle_beta   90.00
_cell.angle_gamma   90.00
#
_symmetry.space_group_name_H-M   'P 1'
#
loop_
_entity.id
_entity.type
_entity.pdbx_description
1 polymer ?
#
loop_
_entity_poly.entity_id
_entity_poly.type
_entity_poly.pdbx_seq_one_letter_code
_entity_poly.pdbx_strand_id
1 'polypeptide(L)' 'QLDDFEVRAKISHAQFLVHRSQYEKAVPLLKSAQVKRPRDSVQRYLDQVVKLARLAKR' A
#
# COMPACT_ATOMS: atom_id res chain seq x y z
N GLN A 1 -20.84 1.73 2.46
CA GLN A 1 -20.63 2.45 1.19
C GLN A 1 -19.50 1.75 0.41
N LEU A 2 -19.64 1.53 -0.90
CA LEU A 2 -18.73 0.68 -1.68
C LEU A 2 -17.27 1.15 -1.71
N ASP A 3 -17.02 2.47 -1.65
CA ASP A 3 -15.66 3.03 -1.64
C ASP A 3 -14.81 2.55 -0.47
N ASP A 4 -15.42 2.35 0.71
CA ASP A 4 -14.69 1.90 1.88
C ASP A 4 -14.28 0.43 1.77
N PHE A 5 -15.06 -0.40 1.05
CA PHE A 5 -14.71 -1.78 0.75
C PHE A 5 -13.51 -1.85 -0.19
N GLU A 6 -13.51 -1.07 -1.27
CA GLU A 6 -12.40 -1.03 -2.23
C GLU A 6 -11.09 -0.56 -1.56
N VAL A 7 -11.15 0.50 -0.75
CA VAL A 7 -9.99 1.02 -0.01
C VAL A 7 -9.45 -0.04 0.94
N ARG A 8 -10.32 -0.69 1.73
CA ARG A 8 -9.91 -1.77 2.64
C ARG A 8 -9.29 -2.95 1.88
N ALA A 9 -9.90 -3.40 0.78
CA ALA A 9 -9.39 -4.49 -0.04
C ALA A 9 -8.01 -4.19 -0.62
N LYS A 10 -7.79 -2.96 -1.13
CA LYS A 10 -6.48 -2.52 -1.63
C LYS A 10 -5.41 -2.52 -0.55
N ILE A 11 -5.74 -2.04 0.65
CA ILE A 11 -4.81 -2.05 1.79
C ILE A 11 -4.46 -3.48 2.19
N SER A 12 -5.45 -4.36 2.35
CA SER A 12 -5.21 -5.77 2.72
C SER A 12 -4.39 -6.52 1.66
N HIS A 13 -4.67 -6.28 0.37
CA HIS A 13 -3.89 -6.87 -0.71
C HIS A 13 -2.44 -6.36 -0.71
N ALA A 14 -2.23 -5.06 -0.48
CA ALA A 14 -0.88 -4.52 -0.34
C ALA A 14 -0.13 -5.14 0.84
N GLN A 15 -0.78 -5.30 2.00
CA GLN A 15 -0.19 -5.95 3.17
C GLN A 15 0.25 -7.39 2.88
N PHE A 16 -0.59 -8.15 2.17
CA PHE A 16 -0.25 -9.51 1.73
C PHE A 16 1.00 -9.53 0.82
N LEU A 17 1.09 -8.59 -0.12
CA LEU A 17 2.25 -8.48 -1.01
C LEU A 17 3.52 -8.07 -0.26
N VAL A 18 3.41 -7.16 0.71
CA VAL A 18 4.54 -6.73 1.58
C VAL A 18 5.06 -7.91 2.39
N HIS A 19 4.18 -8.75 2.95
CA HIS A 19 4.58 -9.96 3.68
C HIS A 19 5.36 -10.95 2.79
N ARG A 20 5.13 -10.93 1.48
CA ARG A 20 5.87 -11.72 0.48
C ARG A 20 7.07 -10.99 -0.13
N SER A 21 7.51 -9.87 0.46
CA SER A 21 8.57 -9.00 -0.06
C SER A 21 8.31 -8.43 -1.47
N GLN A 22 7.06 -8.45 -1.95
CA GLN A 22 6.66 -7.94 -3.27
C GLN A 22 6.33 -6.44 -3.20
N TYR A 23 7.28 -5.63 -2.71
CA TYR A 23 7.05 -4.22 -2.39
C TYR A 23 6.63 -3.39 -3.61
N GLU A 24 7.24 -3.61 -4.77
CA GLU A 24 6.92 -2.90 -6.02
C GLU A 24 5.45 -3.07 -6.44
N LYS A 25 4.86 -4.25 -6.19
CA LYS A 25 3.44 -4.51 -6.47
C LYS A 25 2.51 -3.91 -5.41
N ALA A 26 2.99 -3.78 -4.17
CA ALA A 26 2.21 -3.21 -3.07
C ALA A 26 2.07 -1.68 -3.15
N VAL A 27 3.11 -0.97 -3.59
CA VAL A 27 3.13 0.50 -3.70
C VAL A 27 1.93 1.08 -4.48
N PRO A 28 1.58 0.64 -5.71
CA PRO A 28 0.47 1.21 -6.45
C PRO A 28 -0.89 1.01 -5.77
N LEU A 29 -1.08 -0.09 -5.04
CA LEU A 29 -2.31 -0.36 -4.30
C LEU A 29 -2.49 0.64 -3.13
N LEU A 30 -1.42 0.89 -2.37
CA LEU A 30 -1.42 1.85 -1.27
C LEU A 30 -1.58 3.29 -1.76
N LYS A 31 -0.93 3.66 -2.87
CA LYS A 31 -1.14 4.96 -3.52
C LYS A 31 -2.60 5.16 -3.91
N SER A 32 -3.20 4.16 -4.55
CA SER A 32 -4.60 4.23 -4.96
C SER A 32 -5.55 4.33 -3.76
N ALA A 33 -5.30 3.57 -2.69
CA ALA A 33 -6.06 3.65 -1.44
C ALA A 33 -5.96 5.06 -0.81
N GLN A 34 -4.76 5.63 -0.76
CA GLN A 34 -4.50 6.97 -0.20
C GLN A 34 -5.19 8.08 -1.00
N VAL A 35 -5.15 8.02 -2.34
CA VAL A 35 -5.83 9.01 -3.20
C VAL A 35 -7.34 8.96 -3.00
N LYS A 36 -7.92 7.75 -2.89
CA LYS A 36 -9.38 7.60 -2.77
C LYS A 36 -9.90 7.99 -1.38
N ARG A 37 -9.15 7.66 -0.33
CA ARG A 37 -9.46 7.98 1.07
C ARG A 37 -8.16 8.30 1.80
N PRO A 38 -7.74 9.57 1.85
CA PRO A 38 -6.52 9.97 2.55
C PRO A 38 -6.58 9.60 4.04
N ARG A 39 -5.56 8.88 4.51
CA ARG A 39 -5.42 8.48 5.92
C ARG A 39 -3.94 8.52 6.31
N ASP A 40 -3.62 9.14 7.43
CA ASP A 40 -2.23 9.25 7.90
C ASP A 40 -1.55 7.89 8.08
N SER A 41 -2.31 6.90 8.56
CA SER A 41 -1.81 5.52 8.72
C SER A 41 -1.44 4.88 7.38
N VAL A 42 -2.22 5.13 6.33
CA VAL A 42 -1.97 4.62 4.98
C VAL A 42 -0.78 5.34 4.35
N GLN A 43 -0.65 6.65 4.56
CA GLN A 43 0.52 7.43 4.11
C GLN A 43 1.82 6.92 4.74
N ARG A 44 1.87 6.80 6.08
CA ARG A 44 3.06 6.28 6.79
C ARG A 44 3.44 4.88 6.32
N TYR A 45 2.44 4.01 6.12
CA TYR A 45 2.66 2.66 5.63
C TYR A 45 3.17 2.65 4.18
N LEU A 46 2.60 3.48 3.29
CA LEU A 46 3.07 3.67 1.92
C LEU A 46 4.54 4.11 1.90
N ASP A 47 4.93 5.07 2.72
CA ASP A 47 6.31 5.58 2.78
C ASP A 47 7.30 4.48 3.20
N GLN A 48 6.93 3.66 4.19
CA GLN A 48 7.73 2.51 4.61
C GLN A 48 7.89 1.49 3.48
N VAL A 49 6.82 1.16 2.77
CA VAL A 49 6.84 0.18 1.67
C VAL A 49 7.65 0.71 0.48
N VAL A 50 7.56 2.00 0.16
CA VAL A 50 8.40 2.63 -0.87
C VAL A 50 9.88 2.57 -0.51
N LYS A 51 10.23 2.79 0.78
CA LYS A 51 11.62 2.65 1.25
C LYS A 51 12.11 1.21 1.07
N LEU A 52 11.31 0.21 1.44
CA LEU A 52 11.65 -1.22 1.25
C LEU A 52 11.82 -1.58 -0.23
N ALA A 53 10.95 -1.09 -1.11
CA ALA A 53 11.04 -1.31 -2.54
C ALA A 53 12.36 -0.79 -3.14
N ARG A 54 12.80 0.40 -2.70
CA ARG A 54 14.10 0.98 -3.09
C ARG A 54 15.29 0.16 -2.59
N LEU A 55 15.20 -0.38 -1.37
CA LEU A 55 16.26 -1.20 -0.78
C LEU A 55 16.37 -2.56 -1.46
N ALA A 56 15.25 -3.19 -1.83
CA ALA A 56 15.22 -4.49 -2.48
C ALA A 56 15.68 -4.48 -3.95
N LYS A 57 15.79 -3.29 -4.57
CA LYS A 57 16.33 -3.10 -5.92
C LYS A 57 17.86 -3.00 -5.97
N ARG A 58 18.52 -2.89 -4.82
CA ARG A 58 19.98 -2.85 -4.69
C ARG A 58 20.51 -4.24 -4.43
#